data_AF-A0A918MZ88-F1
#
_entry.id   AF-A0A918MZ88-F1
#
_cell.length_a   1.000
_cell.length_b   1.000
_cell.length_c   1.000
_cell.angle_alpha   90.00
_cell.angle_beta   90.00
_cell.angle_gamma   90.00
#
_symmetry.space_group_name_H-M   'P 1'
#
loop_
_entity.id
_entity.type
_entity.pdbx_description
1 polymer ?
#
loop_
_entity_poly.entity_id
_entity_poly.type
_entity_poly.pdbx_seq_one_letter_code
_entity_poly.pdbx_strand_id
1 'polypeptide(L)' 'MIKIIVLIPLILSLLWFGYLKLQGYSIAQGKQGFAYILVLSLVIAAFYSLMLFVTH' A
#
# COMPACT_ATOMS: atom_id res chain seq x y z
N MET A 1 -5.44 -16.88 1.38
CA MET A 1 -5.18 -16.11 0.13
C MET A 1 -5.19 -14.60 0.39
N ILE A 2 -6.20 -14.03 1.06
CA ILE A 2 -6.28 -12.58 1.41
C ILE A 2 -5.08 -12.05 2.24
N LYS A 3 -4.50 -12.87 3.13
CA LYS A 3 -3.33 -12.47 3.97
C LYS A 3 -2.13 -11.97 3.15
N ILE A 4 -1.86 -12.56 1.99
CA ILE A 4 -0.74 -12.15 1.13
C ILE A 4 -1.03 -10.80 0.48
N ILE A 5 -2.26 -10.58 0.03
CA ILE A 5 -2.70 -9.33 -0.62
C ILE A 5 -2.60 -8.15 0.34
N VAL A 6 -2.93 -8.34 1.62
CA VAL A 6 -2.79 -7.32 2.68
C VAL A 6 -1.31 -7.10 3.08
N LEU A 7 -0.43 -8.09 2.88
CA LEU A 7 1.00 -7.94 3.18
C LEU A 7 1.74 -7.09 2.14
N ILE A 8 1.29 -7.08 0.88
CA ILE A 8 1.91 -6.31 -0.22
C ILE A 8 2.09 -4.81 0.13
N PRO A 9 1.06 -4.06 0.58
CA PRO A 9 1.23 -2.66 1.00
C PRO A 9 2.22 -2.49 2.13
N LEU A 10 2.22 -3.41 3.09
CA LEU A 10 3.14 -3.39 4.24
C LEU A 10 4.58 -3.54 3.77
N ILE A 11 4.86 -4.49 2.88
CA ILE A 11 6.19 -4.69 2.31
C ILE A 11 6.60 -3.48 1.47
N LEU A 12 5.72 -2.95 0.61
CA LEU A 12 6.00 -1.73 -0.15
C LEU A 12 6.29 -0.53 0.76
N SER A 13 5.55 -0.38 1.86
CA SER A 13 5.75 0.70 2.81
C SER A 13 7.11 0.61 3.52
N LEU A 14 7.55 -0.61 3.85
CA LEU A 14 8.88 -0.86 4.43
C LEU A 14 10.00 -0.60 3.42
N LEU A 15 9.81 -0.99 2.15
CA LEU A 15 10.77 -0.70 1.08
C LEU A 15 10.89 0.80 0.83
N TRP A 16 9.76 1.52 0.78
CA TRP A 16 9.74 2.97 0.63
C TRP A 16 10.38 3.69 1.82
N PHE A 17 10.14 3.22 3.03
CA PHE A 17 10.81 3.71 4.23
C PHE A 17 12.33 3.51 4.16
N GLY A 18 12.79 2.33 3.75
CA GLY A 18 14.21 2.04 3.54
C GLY A 18 14.83 2.95 2.48
N TYR A 19 14.14 3.18 1.37
CA TYR A 19 14.57 4.10 0.31
C TYR A 19 14.75 5.54 0.83
N LEU A 20 13.78 6.07 1.57
CA LEU A 20 13.89 7.41 2.16
C LEU A 20 15.07 7.51 3.12
N LYS A 21 15.28 6.49 3.95
CA LYS A 21 16.38 6.45 4.91
C LYS A 21 17.75 6.40 4.21
N LEU A 22 17.88 5.62 3.15
CA LEU A 22 19.12 5.51 2.36
C LEU A 22 19.46 6.81 1.64
N GLN A 23 18.44 7.54 1.18
CA GLN A 23 18.60 8.83 0.48
C GLN A 23 18.70 10.02 1.45
N GLY A 24 18.60 9.80 2.76
CA GLY A 24 18.62 10.88 3.76
C GLY A 24 17.36 11.76 3.74
N TYR A 25 16.28 11.33 3.08
CA TYR A 25 15.01 12.05 3.07
C TYR A 25 14.25 11.85 4.38
N SER A 26 13.63 12.93 4.85
CA SER A 26 12.72 12.84 5.99
C SER A 26 11.44 12.09 5.62
N ILE A 27 10.82 11.41 6.58
CA ILE A 27 9.51 10.76 6.41
C ILE A 27 8.46 11.79 5.90
N ALA A 28 8.60 13.05 6.29
CA ALA A 28 7.71 14.12 5.88
C ALA A 28 7.75 14.38 4.35
N GLN A 29 8.93 14.26 3.73
CA GLN A 29 9.11 14.39 2.28
C GLN A 29 8.58 13.16 1.54
N GLY A 30 8.68 11.98 2.16
CA GLY A 30 8.20 10.72 1.59
C GLY A 30 6.71 10.43 1.75
N LYS A 31 5.94 11.31 2.40
CA LYS A 31 4.50 11.10 2.69
C LYS A 31 3.67 10.77 1.45
N GLN A 32 3.99 11.36 0.30
CA GLN A 32 3.28 11.08 -0.95
C GLN A 32 3.42 9.61 -1.37
N GLY A 33 4.62 9.00 -1.26
CA GLY A 33 4.81 7.59 -1.59
C GLY A 33 4.00 6.65 -0.70
N PHE A 34 3.94 6.93 0.61
CA PHE A 34 3.06 6.19 1.51
C PHE A 34 1.58 6.35 1.14
N ALA A 35 1.15 7.57 0.79
CA ALA A 35 -0.21 7.82 0.34
C ALA A 35 -0.55 7.05 -0.95
N TYR A 36 0.36 6.99 -1.92
CA TYR A 36 0.17 6.18 -3.13
C TYR A 36 0.02 4.68 -2.83
N ILE A 37 0.88 4.13 -1.97
CA ILE A 37 0.80 2.71 -1.57
C ILE A 37 -0.55 2.41 -0.89
N LEU A 38 -1.00 3.31 -0.02
CA LEU A 38 -2.24 3.15 0.73
C LEU A 38 -3.47 3.27 -0.17
N VAL A 39 -3.50 4.28 -1.06
CA VAL A 39 -4.59 4.49 -2.03
C VAL A 39 -4.69 3.30 -2.99
N LEU A 40 -3.57 2.85 -3.57
CA LEU A 40 -3.55 1.70 -4.47
C LEU A 40 -4.13 0.45 -3.77
N SER A 41 -3.73 0.22 -2.52
CA SER A 41 -4.18 -0.93 -1.74
C SER A 41 -5.66 -0.85 -1.37
N LEU A 42 -6.15 0.34 -1.05
CA LEU A 42 -7.58 0.60 -0.82
C LEU A 42 -8.41 0.37 -2.07
N VAL A 43 -7.93 0.82 -3.24
CA VAL A 43 -8.62 0.62 -4.53
C VAL A 43 -8.72 -0.87 -4.84
N ILE A 44 -7.63 -1.62 -4.67
CA ILE A 44 -7.63 -3.07 -4.88
C ILE A 44 -8.57 -3.78 -3.91
N ALA A 45 -8.53 -3.42 -2.63
CA ALA A 45 -9.42 -3.98 -1.62
C ALA A 45 -10.90 -3.68 -1.94
N ALA A 46 -11.23 -2.43 -2.27
CA ALA A 46 -12.57 -2.01 -2.64
C ALA A 46 -13.07 -2.74 -3.90
N PHE A 47 -12.21 -2.91 -4.91
CA PHE A 47 -12.53 -3.66 -6.12
C PHE A 47 -12.88 -5.12 -5.80
N TYR A 48 -12.05 -5.82 -5.03
CA TYR A 48 -12.33 -7.21 -4.65
C TYR A 48 -13.55 -7.33 -3.74
N SER A 49 -13.77 -6.39 -2.82
CA SER A 49 -14.97 -6.35 -1.98
C SER A 49 -16.23 -6.14 -2.82
N LEU A 50 -16.18 -5.25 -3.81
CA LEU A 50 -17.29 -4.99 -4.72
C LEU A 50 -17.56 -6.21 -5.63
N MET A 51 -16.53 -6.84 -6.17
CA MET A 51 -16.66 -8.08 -6.93
C MET A 51 -17.31 -9.19 -6.11
N LEU A 52 -16.92 -9.33 -4.84
CA LEU A 52 -17.57 -10.25 -3.90
C LEU A 52 -19.05 -9.92 -3.74
N PHE A 53 -19.40 -8.65 -3.53
CA PHE A 53 -20.78 -8.23 -3.36
C PHE A 53 -21.65 -8.45 -4.61
N VAL A 54 -21.10 -8.23 -5.81
CA VAL A 54 -21.84 -8.42 -7.07
C VAL A 54 -21.98 -9.90 -7.46
N THR A 55 -21.03 -10.74 -7.04
CA THR A 55 -21.03 -12.18 -7.35
C THR A 55 -21.87 -13.00 -6.36
N HIS A 56 -22.31 -12.41 -5.25
CA HIS A 56 -23.05 -13.09 -4.17
C HIS A 56 -24.51 -12.67 -4.11
#